data_AF-A0A6N8BTI5-F1
#
_entry.id   AF-A0A6N8BTI5-F1
#
_cell.length_a   1.000
_cell.length_b   1.000
_cell.length_c   1.000
_cell.angle_alpha   90.00
_cell.angle_beta   90.00
_cell.angle_gamma   90.00
#
_symmetry.space_group_name_H-M   'P 1'
#
loop_
_entity.id
_entity.type
_entity.pdbx_description
1 polymer ?
#
loop_
_entity_poly.entity_id
_entity_poly.type
_entity_poly.pdbx_seq_one_letter_code
_entity_poly.pdbx_strand_id
1 'polypeptide(L)' 'MVTHDPNAVFALAQKVAMLRAGGLFWQGDAQDAINADLLSNPYAVPIQIEYSGERMAALF' A
#
# COMPACT_ATOMS: atom_id res chain seq x y z
N MET A 1 3.90 4.15 12.93
CA MET A 1 3.77 5.38 12.11
C MET A 1 2.49 5.27 11.31
N VAL A 2 1.74 6.35 11.12
CA VAL A 2 0.61 6.41 10.19
C VAL A 2 1.10 7.18 8.96
N THR A 3 0.81 6.68 7.77
CA THR A 3 1.25 7.28 6.51
C THR A 3 0.05 7.79 5.71
N HIS A 4 0.27 8.84 4.92
CA HIS A 4 -0.66 9.32 3.92
C HIS A 4 -0.23 8.94 2.49
N ASP A 5 0.99 8.42 2.34
CA ASP A 5 1.58 8.05 1.06
C ASP A 5 1.98 6.57 1.07
N PRO A 6 1.36 5.71 0.23
CA PRO A 6 1.73 4.30 0.14
C PRO A 6 3.14 4.10 -0.43
N ASN A 7 3.66 5.04 -1.22
CA ASN A 7 5.03 4.94 -1.74
C ASN A 7 6.08 5.06 -0.64
N ALA A 8 5.83 5.91 0.36
CA ALA A 8 6.65 5.98 1.56
C ALA A 8 6.65 4.66 2.35
N VAL A 9 5.52 3.93 2.33
CA VAL A 9 5.42 2.61 2.99
C VAL A 9 6.31 1.59 2.30
N PHE A 10 6.27 1.53 0.98
CA PHE A 10 7.08 0.60 0.20
C PHE A 10 8.58 0.75 0.46
N ALA A 11 9.04 1.98 0.69
CA ALA A 11 10.45 2.28 0.90
C ALA A 11 10.91 2.04 2.35
N LEU A 12 10.02 2.15 3.34
CA LEU A 12 10.42 2.31 4.75
C LEU A 12 9.85 1.24 5.70
N ALA A 13 8.74 0.60 5.34
CA ALA A 13 8.05 -0.32 6.24
C ALA A 13 8.46 -1.78 5.99
N GLN A 14 8.58 -2.56 7.07
CA GLN A 14 8.73 -4.02 6.99
C GLN A 14 7.37 -4.74 7.11
N LYS A 15 6.49 -4.21 7.96
CA LYS A 15 5.13 -4.71 8.20
C LYS A 15 4.13 -3.58 8.01
N VAL A 16 2.95 -3.93 7.53
CA VAL A 16 1.87 -2.98 7.26
C VAL A 16 0.56 -3.53 7.83
N ALA A 17 -0.23 -2.64 8.40
CA ALA A 17 -1.61 -2.89 8.78
C ALA A 17 -2.49 -1.83 8.09
N MET A 18 -3.51 -2.29 7.39
CA MET A 18 -4.43 -1.42 6.66
C MET A 18 -5.79 -1.38 7.35
N LEU A 19 -6.27 -0.16 7.56
CA LEU A 19 -7.49 0.12 8.30
C LEU A 19 -8.53 0.74 7.35
N ARG A 20 -9.78 0.35 7.47
CA ARG A 20 -10.91 0.97 6.76
C ARG A 20 -12.14 0.97 7.66
N ALA A 21 -12.86 2.09 7.68
CA ALA A 21 -14.07 2.27 8.50
C ALA A 21 -13.89 1.88 9.98
N GLY A 22 -12.71 2.19 10.56
CA GLY A 22 -12.37 1.88 11.95
C GLY A 22 -11.99 0.42 12.23
N GLY A 23 -11.99 -0.45 11.21
CA GLY A 23 -11.60 -1.85 11.33
C GLY A 23 -10.27 -2.17 10.64
N LEU A 24 -9.56 -3.17 11.14
CA LEU A 24 -8.44 -3.80 10.44
C LEU A 24 -9.00 -4.70 9.34
N PHE A 25 -8.61 -4.44 8.08
CA PHE A 25 -9.02 -5.29 6.96
C PHE A 25 -7.87 -6.17 6.46
N TRP A 26 -6.62 -5.76 6.65
CA TRP A 26 -5.45 -6.53 6.22
C TRP A 26 -4.22 -6.19 7.06
N GLN A 27 -3.36 -7.18 7.31
CA GLN A 27 -2.03 -6.97 7.88
C GLN A 27 -1.05 -8.02 7.37
N GLY A 28 0.22 -7.65 7.23
CA GLY A 28 1.25 -8.55 6.70
C GLY A 28 2.60 -7.88 6.48
N ASP A 29 3.45 -8.52 5.69
CA ASP A 29 4.69 -7.93 5.20
C ASP A 29 4.41 -6.79 4.22
N ALA A 30 5.23 -5.75 4.26
CA ALA A 30 5.07 -4.61 3.37
C ALA A 30 5.14 -5.03 1.89
N GLN A 31 5.84 -6.11 1.57
CA GLN A 31 5.88 -6.62 0.20
C GLN A 31 4.54 -7.23 -0.25
N ASP A 32 3.84 -7.93 0.64
CA ASP A 32 2.53 -8.51 0.33
C ASP A 32 1.44 -7.42 0.17
N ALA A 33 1.69 -6.24 0.75
CA ALA A 33 0.83 -5.06 0.62
C ALA A 33 0.94 -4.36 -0.76
N ILE A 34 1.96 -4.69 -1.57
CA ILE A 34 2.17 -4.12 -2.91
C ILE A 34 1.24 -4.82 -3.90
N ASN A 35 -0.05 -4.56 -3.76
CA ASN A 35 -1.09 -5.15 -4.60
C ASN A 35 -2.14 -4.09 -4.96
N ALA A 36 -2.40 -3.95 -6.25
CA ALA A 36 -3.28 -2.93 -6.81
C ALA A 36 -4.71 -3.02 -6.23
N ASP A 37 -5.27 -4.22 -6.12
CA ASP A 37 -6.62 -4.43 -5.58
C ASP A 37 -6.69 -4.12 -4.08
N LEU A 38 -5.68 -4.54 -3.31
CA LEU A 38 -5.59 -4.25 -1.88
C LEU A 38 -5.49 -2.76 -1.61
N LEU A 39 -4.72 -2.02 -2.41
CA LEU A 39 -4.53 -0.58 -2.25
C LEU A 39 -5.71 0.22 -2.80
N SER A 40 -6.36 -0.21 -3.88
CA SER A 40 -7.53 0.49 -4.43
C SER A 40 -8.70 0.54 -3.43
N ASN A 41 -8.76 -0.42 -2.51
CA ASN A 41 -9.83 -0.54 -1.51
C ASN A 41 -9.88 0.62 -0.48
N PRO A 42 -8.79 0.93 0.25
CA PRO A 42 -8.76 2.09 1.16
C PRO A 42 -8.78 3.42 0.43
N TYR A 43 -8.17 3.55 -0.76
CA TYR A 43 -8.10 4.81 -1.49
C TYR A 43 -9.34 5.09 -2.37
N ALA A 44 -10.20 4.10 -2.62
CA ALA A 44 -11.41 4.18 -3.45
C ALA A 44 -11.17 4.74 -4.86
N VAL A 45 -9.95 4.59 -5.39
CA VAL A 45 -9.55 4.92 -6.75
C VAL A 45 -8.77 3.74 -7.34
N PRO A 46 -8.82 3.52 -8.67
CA PRO A 46 -8.00 2.49 -9.31
C PRO A 46 -6.52 2.83 -9.13
N ILE A 47 -5.76 1.92 -8.53
CA ILE A 47 -4.31 2.08 -8.37
C ILE A 47 -3.59 1.13 -9.31
N GLN A 48 -2.58 1.65 -10.02
CA GLN A 48 -1.63 0.84 -10.77
C GLN A 48 -0.29 0.80 -10.04
N ILE A 49 0.38 -0.34 -10.09
CA ILE A 49 1.71 -0.50 -9.51
C ILE A 49 2.71 -0.61 -10.66
N GLU A 50 3.58 0.39 -10.77
CA GLU A 50 4.63 0.44 -11.77
C GLU A 50 5.98 0.11 -11.16
N TYR A 51 6.79 -0.60 -11.93
CA TYR A 51 8.12 -1.04 -11.56
C TYR A 51 9.16 -0.43 -12.50
N SER A 52 10.18 0.21 -11.92
CA SER A 52 11.32 0.78 -12.65
C SER A 52 12.62 0.29 -12.01
N GLY A 53 13.09 -0.87 -12.48
CA GLY A 53 14.23 -1.56 -11.86
C GLY A 53 13.89 -1.98 -10.43
N GLU A 54 14.66 -1.49 -9.46
CA GLU A 54 14.43 -1.75 -8.02
C GLU A 54 13.39 -0.81 -7.39
N ARG A 55 12.94 0.21 -8.12
CA ARG A 55 11.96 1.18 -7.62
C ARG A 55 10.55 0.74 -8.00
N MET A 56 9.63 0.97 -7.07
CA MET A 56 8.20 0.76 -7.28
C MET A 56 7.43 2.02 -6.93
N ALA A 57 6.31 2.24 -7.62
CA ALA A 57 5.39 3.32 -7.31
C ALA A 57 3.93 2.89 -7.52
N ALA A 58 3.06 3.27 -6.59
CA ALA A 58 1.63 3.30 -6.77
C ALA A 58 1.25 4.61 -7.49
N LEU A 59 0.56 4.46 -8.63
CA LEU A 59 0.00 5.54 -9.44
C LEU A 59 -1.52 5.54 -9.27
N PHE A 60 -2.09 6.73 -9.07
CA PHE A 60 -3.51 6.96 -8.76
C PHE A 60 -4.22 7.67 -9.92
#